data_AF-D8M5V7-F1
#
_entry.id   AF-D8M5V7-F1
#
_cell.length_a   1.000
_cell.length_b   1.000
_cell.length_c   1.000
_cell.angle_alpha   90.00
_cell.angle_beta   90.00
_cell.angle_gamma   90.00
#
_symmetry.space_group_name_H-M   'P 1'
#
loop_
_entity.id
_entity.type
_entity.pdbx_description
1 polymer ?
#
loop_
_entity_poly.entity_id
_entity_poly.type
_entity_poly.pdbx_seq_one_letter_code
_entity_poly.pdbx_strand_id
1 'polypeptide(L)' 'MNVDRRTGFIKGYALVEYETFEDAQNAIKNLEGSSILGQQIHADWAFVKN' A
#
# COMPACT_ATOMS: atom_id res chain seq x y z
N MET A 1 -6.34 -10.66 -6.59
CA MET A 1 -5.10 -10.94 -5.86
C MET A 1 -4.00 -11.29 -6.87
N ASN A 2 -3.09 -10.35 -7.11
CA ASN A 2 -1.98 -10.48 -8.05
C ASN A 2 -0.84 -11.27 -7.40
N VAL A 3 -1.09 -12.56 -7.17
CA VAL A 3 -0.12 -13.54 -6.68
C VAL A 3 0.30 -14.39 -7.88
N ASP A 4 1.60 -14.47 -8.14
CA ASP A 4 2.14 -15.40 -9.12
C ASP A 4 1.87 -16.84 -8.66
N ARG A 5 1.00 -17.54 -9.40
CA ARG A 5 0.48 -18.87 -9.04
C ARG A 5 1.54 -19.98 -9.02
N ARG A 6 2.79 -19.70 -9.42
CA ARG A 6 3.84 -20.72 -9.51
C ARG A 6 4.93 -20.58 -8.45
N THR A 7 5.13 -19.39 -7.88
CA THR A 7 6.20 -19.14 -6.89
C THR A 7 5.69 -18.62 -5.54
N GLY A 8 4.44 -18.14 -5.46
CA GLY A 8 3.91 -17.51 -4.24
C GLY A 8 4.53 -16.14 -3.91
N PHE A 9 5.39 -15.61 -4.78
CA PHE A 9 6.02 -14.30 -4.59
C PHE A 9 5.02 -13.19 -4.88
N ILE A 10 4.66 -12.43 -3.84
CA ILE A 10 3.97 -11.14 -3.96
C ILE A 10 4.90 -10.13 -4.61
N LYS A 11 4.36 -9.32 -5.53
CA LYS A 11 5.14 -8.30 -6.27
C LYS A 11 5.65 -7.14 -5.38
N GLY A 12 5.35 -7.17 -4.08
CA GLY A 12 5.80 -6.16 -3.12
C GLY A 12 4.97 -4.88 -3.09
N TYR A 13 3.83 -4.83 -3.78
CA TYR A 13 2.93 -3.66 -3.77
C TYR A 13 1.46 -4.08 -3.70
N ALA A 14 0.65 -3.20 -3.12
CA ALA A 14 -0.81 -3.30 -3.08
C ALA A 14 -1.41 -1.92 -3.39
N LEU A 15 -2.61 -1.92 -3.95
CA LEU A 15 -3.42 -0.73 -4.11
C LEU A 15 -4.63 -0.87 -3.20
N VAL A 16 -4.87 0.16 -2.40
CA VAL A 16 -5.99 0.23 -1.46
C VAL A 16 -6.80 1.48 -1.79
N GLU A 17 -8.11 1.30 -1.95
CA GLU A 17 -9.05 2.39 -2.17
C GLU A 17 -9.82 2.64 -0.87
N TYR A 18 -9.91 3.90 -0.48
CA TYR A 18 -10.70 4.36 0.68
C TYR A 18 -11.90 5.15 0.18
N GLU A 19 -12.99 5.11 0.95
CA GLU A 19 -14.21 5.86 0.65
C GLU A 19 -14.00 7.37 0.73
N THR A 20 -13.17 7.82 1.67
CA THR A 20 -12.89 9.24 1.88
C THR A 20 -11.41 9.58 1.70
N PHE A 21 -11.16 10.81 1.23
CA PHE A 21 -9.79 11.34 1.10
C PHE A 21 -9.09 11.45 2.46
N GLU A 22 -9.83 11.82 3.51
CA GLU A 22 -9.29 11.97 4.86
C GLU A 22 -8.79 10.63 5.40
N ASP A 23 -9.55 9.55 5.20
CA ASP A 23 -9.14 8.20 5.62
C ASP A 23 -7.88 7.75 4.86
N ALA A 24 -7.82 7.98 3.55
CA ALA A 24 -6.64 7.67 2.75
C ALA A 24 -5.41 8.47 3.21
N GLN A 25 -5.57 9.77 3.48
CA GLN A 25 -4.48 10.62 3.95
C GLN A 25 -3.98 10.18 5.34
N ASN A 26 -4.90 9.82 6.24
CA ASN A 26 -4.56 9.31 7.56
C ASN A 26 -3.86 7.95 7.47
N ALA A 27 -4.31 7.06 6.58
CA ALA A 27 -3.65 5.78 6.33
C ALA A 27 -2.20 5.98 5.85
N ILE A 28 -1.97 6.85 4.85
CA ILE A 28 -0.63 7.17 4.35
C ILE A 28 0.27 7.68 5.49
N LYS A 29 -0.20 8.68 6.26
CA LYS A 29 0.58 9.25 7.37
C LYS A 29 0.98 8.22 8.44
N ASN A 30 0.10 7.28 8.74
CA ASN A 30 0.32 6.28 9.79
C ASN A 30 1.13 5.08 9.30
N LEU A 31 1.04 4.74 8.02
CA LEU A 31 1.66 3.55 7.44
C LEU A 31 3.03 3.83 6.80
N GLU A 32 3.28 5.05 6.35
CA GLU A 32 4.58 5.44 5.77
C GLU A 32 5.71 5.21 6.77
N GLY A 33 6.66 4.33 6.41
CA GLY A 33 7.80 3.98 7.24
C GLY A 33 7.47 3.04 8.41
N SER A 34 6.22 2.57 8.53
CA SER A 34 5.83 1.58 9.54
C SER A 34 6.39 0.18 9.21
N SER A 35 6.60 -0.64 10.25
CA SER A 35 7.07 -2.01 10.08
C SER A 35 5.91 -3.00 10.13
N ILE A 36 5.73 -3.76 9.05
CA ILE A 36 4.75 -4.83 8.94
C ILE A 36 5.50 -6.14 8.72
N LEU A 37 5.29 -7.11 9.60
CA LEU A 37 5.95 -8.41 9.56
C LEU A 37 7.49 -8.32 9.49
N GLY A 38 8.06 -7.29 10.12
CA GLY A 38 9.51 -7.05 10.13
C GLY A 38 10.06 -6.37 8.88
N GLN A 39 9.21 -5.94 7.96
CA GLN A 39 9.58 -5.15 6.79
C GLN A 39 9.02 -3.74 6.90
N GLN A 40 9.87 -2.74 6.64
CA GLN A 40 9.40 -1.37 6.51
C GLN A 40 8.60 -1.23 5.21
N ILE A 41 7.43 -0.62 5.31
CA ILE A 41 6.56 -0.35 4.15
C ILE A 41 6.54 1.13 3.81
N HIS A 42 6.19 1.41 2.55
CA HIS A 42 5.93 2.75 2.03
C HIS A 42 4.48 2.83 1.55
N ALA A 43 3.82 3.95 1.81
CA ALA A 43 2.44 4.25 1.46
C ALA A 43 2.39 5.62 0.80
N ASP A 44 1.89 5.67 -0.44
CA ASP A 44 1.86 6.90 -1.23
C ASP A 44 0.63 6.93 -2.14
N TRP A 45 0.32 8.11 -2.70
CA TRP A 45 -0.79 8.27 -3.62
C TRP A 45 -0.52 7.55 -4.95
N ALA A 46 -1.39 6.60 -5.31
CA ALA A 46 -1.22 5.78 -6.51
C ALA A 46 -1.44 6.56 -7.82
N PHE A 47 -2.31 7.58 -7.80
CA PHE A 47 -2.64 8.38 -8.97
C PHE A 47 -2.59 9.86 -8.61
N VAL A 48 -1.73 10.61 -9.30
CA VAL A 48 -1.73 12.07 -9.27
C VAL A 48 -2.42 12.57 -10.53
N LYS A 49 -3.39 13.47 -10.39
CA LYS A 49 -3.89 14.24 -11.53
C LYS A 49 -2.88 15.37 -11.77
N ASN A 50 -2.22 15.34 -12.93
CA ASN A 50 -1.55 16.51 -13.50
C ASN A 50 -2.57 17.53 -13.99
#